data_AF-A0A7T7IGI0-F1
#
_entry.id   AF-A0A7T7IGI0-F1
#
_cell.length_a   1.000
_cell.length_b   1.000
_cell.length_c   1.000
_cell.angle_alpha   90.00
_cell.angle_beta   90.00
_cell.angle_gamma   90.00
#
_symmetry.space_group_name_H-M   'P 1'
#
loop_
_entity.id
_entity.type
_entity.pdbx_description
1 polymer ?
#
loop_
_entity_poly.entity_id
_entity_poly.type
_entity_poly.pdbx_seq_one_letter_code
_entity_poly.pdbx_strand_id
1 'polypeptide(L)'
;QPGVDPVEAAAAVAGESSTATWTVVWTDLLTACDIYRAKAYRVDPVPGTTDQFFAYIAYQCELFEEGSLANLTASIIGNVFGFKAVKALRLEDMRIPFAYLKTFQGPATGLIVERERMDKFGRPLLGATVKPKLGLSGKNYGRVVYEGLRGGLDFLKDDENINSQPFMRWRERFLYCMEGVNRASAATGEVKGSYLNATAGSMEEMYTRAEYAKQVGSIIVMIDLVIGYTAI
;
A
#
# COMPACT_ATOMS: atom_id res chain seq x y z
N GLN A 1 23.54 -16.00 -11.53
CA GLN A 1 24.84 -16.43 -10.98
C GLN A 1 25.81 -16.58 -12.14
N PRO A 2 27.13 -16.53 -11.93
CA PRO A 2 28.08 -16.88 -12.99
C PRO A 2 27.78 -18.26 -13.58
N GLY A 3 27.79 -18.38 -14.91
CA GLY A 3 27.52 -19.63 -15.64
C GLY A 3 26.05 -19.99 -15.85
N VAL A 4 25.09 -19.20 -15.34
CA VAL A 4 23.66 -19.39 -15.63
C VAL A 4 23.29 -18.58 -16.86
N ASP A 5 22.67 -19.24 -17.85
CA ASP A 5 22.17 -18.58 -19.05
C ASP A 5 21.03 -17.59 -18.74
N PRO A 6 21.01 -16.37 -19.31
CA PRO A 6 19.97 -15.38 -19.02
C PRO A 6 18.56 -15.81 -19.43
N VAL A 7 18.41 -16.58 -20.51
CA VAL A 7 17.11 -17.10 -20.96
C VAL A 7 16.62 -18.17 -20.00
N GLU A 8 17.51 -19.06 -19.54
CA GLU A 8 17.18 -20.06 -18.51
C GLU A 8 16.78 -19.38 -17.18
N ALA A 9 17.50 -18.33 -16.76
CA ALA A 9 17.13 -17.57 -15.57
C ALA A 9 15.73 -16.93 -15.71
N ALA A 10 15.40 -16.38 -16.87
CA ALA A 10 14.08 -15.82 -17.15
C ALA A 10 12.98 -16.90 -17.16
N ALA A 11 13.28 -18.07 -17.75
CA ALA A 11 12.37 -19.21 -17.78
C ALA A 11 12.11 -19.78 -16.37
N ALA A 12 13.14 -19.87 -15.53
CA ALA A 12 13.01 -20.29 -14.13
C ALA A 12 12.12 -19.34 -13.33
N VAL A 13 12.30 -18.02 -13.48
CA VAL A 13 11.42 -17.02 -12.85
C VAL A 13 9.99 -17.18 -13.37
N ALA A 14 9.78 -17.31 -14.67
CA ALA A 14 8.44 -17.50 -15.24
C ALA A 14 7.76 -18.78 -14.73
N GLY A 15 8.47 -19.91 -14.71
CA GLY A 15 7.94 -21.19 -14.28
C GLY A 15 7.52 -21.18 -12.81
N GLU A 16 8.41 -20.76 -11.91
CA GLU A 16 8.20 -20.84 -10.45
C GLU A 16 7.38 -19.67 -9.88
N SER A 17 7.01 -18.70 -10.73
CA SER A 17 5.96 -17.72 -10.44
C SER A 17 4.61 -18.06 -11.10
N SER A 18 4.49 -19.24 -11.73
CA SER A 18 3.22 -19.73 -12.28
C SER A 18 2.89 -21.15 -11.83
N THR A 19 3.57 -22.17 -12.37
CA THR A 19 3.12 -23.57 -12.31
C THR A 19 4.24 -24.60 -12.22
N ALA A 20 5.49 -24.21 -12.43
CA ALA A 20 6.61 -25.15 -12.49
C ALA A 20 7.15 -25.47 -11.10
N THR A 21 7.90 -26.56 -11.04
CA THR A 21 8.81 -26.90 -9.94
C THR A 21 10.11 -27.46 -10.53
N TRP A 22 11.07 -27.83 -9.70
CA TRP A 22 12.42 -28.24 -10.09
C TRP A 22 12.53 -29.57 -10.86
N THR A 23 11.46 -30.35 -10.95
CA THR A 23 11.42 -31.62 -11.70
C THR A 23 10.07 -31.78 -12.40
N VAL A 24 10.05 -32.59 -13.46
CA VAL A 24 8.82 -32.87 -14.22
C VAL A 24 7.82 -33.63 -13.35
N VAL A 25 6.57 -33.20 -13.40
CA VAL A 25 5.46 -33.86 -12.71
C VAL A 25 4.41 -34.29 -13.73
N TRP A 26 3.99 -35.55 -13.68
CA TRP A 26 3.00 -36.10 -14.63
C TRP A 26 1.62 -35.45 -14.47
N THR A 27 1.35 -34.87 -13.30
CA THR A 27 0.08 -34.18 -13.00
C THR A 27 -0.16 -32.95 -13.88
N ASP A 28 0.87 -32.42 -14.55
CA ASP A 28 0.69 -31.42 -15.62
C ASP A 28 -0.32 -31.87 -16.68
N LEU A 29 -0.32 -33.18 -17.01
CA LEU A 29 -1.19 -33.81 -18.01
C LEU A 29 -2.66 -33.85 -17.60
N LEU A 30 -2.99 -33.49 -16.35
CA LEU A 30 -4.36 -33.40 -15.86
C LEU A 30 -4.96 -31.99 -16.03
N THR A 31 -4.21 -31.05 -16.60
CA THR A 31 -4.61 -29.65 -16.75
C THR A 31 -4.39 -29.16 -18.17
N ALA A 32 -4.96 -28.00 -18.51
CA ALA A 32 -4.60 -27.26 -19.71
C ALA A 32 -3.24 -26.55 -19.53
N CYS A 33 -2.18 -27.32 -19.27
CA CYS A 33 -0.87 -26.80 -18.84
C CYS A 33 -0.28 -25.74 -19.79
N ASP A 34 -0.53 -25.84 -21.10
CA ASP A 34 -0.07 -24.86 -22.08
C ASP A 34 -0.71 -23.48 -21.92
N ILE A 35 -1.92 -23.41 -21.35
CA ILE A 35 -2.59 -22.14 -21.03
C ILE A 35 -1.95 -21.51 -19.79
N TYR A 36 -1.78 -22.30 -18.72
CA TYR A 36 -1.42 -21.79 -17.39
C TYR A 36 0.06 -21.50 -17.17
N ARG A 37 0.98 -22.09 -17.93
CA ARG A 37 2.41 -21.75 -17.85
C ARG A 37 2.62 -20.27 -18.19
N ALA A 38 3.33 -19.51 -17.36
CA ALA A 38 3.80 -18.19 -17.77
C ALA A 38 4.92 -18.32 -18.81
N LYS A 39 5.09 -17.29 -19.65
CA LYS A 39 6.09 -17.31 -20.72
C LYS A 39 7.01 -16.09 -20.63
N ALA A 40 8.30 -16.34 -20.44
CA ALA A 40 9.32 -15.34 -20.71
C ALA A 40 9.43 -15.17 -22.24
N TYR A 41 9.07 -14.00 -22.76
CA TYR A 41 8.94 -13.79 -24.21
C TYR A 41 10.00 -12.83 -24.78
N ARG A 42 10.76 -12.15 -23.92
CA ARG A 42 11.85 -11.24 -24.30
C ARG A 42 12.85 -11.14 -23.16
N VAL A 43 14.14 -11.15 -23.51
CA VAL A 43 15.25 -10.98 -22.57
C VAL A 43 16.28 -10.05 -23.21
N ASP A 44 16.47 -8.87 -22.63
CA ASP A 44 17.38 -7.85 -23.15
C ASP A 44 18.47 -7.52 -22.13
N PRO A 45 19.71 -7.23 -22.54
CA PRO A 45 20.74 -6.75 -21.63
C PRO A 45 20.42 -5.35 -21.11
N VAL A 46 20.69 -5.10 -19.82
CA VAL A 46 20.54 -3.76 -19.23
C VAL A 46 21.71 -2.87 -19.68
N PRO A 47 21.45 -1.68 -20.27
CA PRO A 47 22.50 -0.78 -20.73
C PRO A 47 23.50 -0.41 -19.63
N GLY A 48 24.79 -0.41 -19.96
CA GLY A 48 25.86 -0.02 -19.02
C GLY A 48 26.20 -1.06 -17.95
N THR A 49 25.67 -2.29 -18.06
CA THR A 49 25.97 -3.41 -17.16
C THR A 49 26.44 -4.62 -17.96
N THR A 50 27.15 -5.55 -17.30
CA THR A 50 27.75 -6.72 -17.96
C THR A 50 26.99 -8.03 -17.73
N ASP A 51 26.15 -8.08 -16.69
CA ASP A 51 25.51 -9.32 -16.20
C ASP A 51 24.08 -9.08 -15.66
N GLN A 52 23.42 -8.02 -16.10
CA GLN A 52 22.02 -7.73 -15.77
C GLN A 52 21.15 -7.71 -17.03
N PHE A 53 19.92 -8.18 -16.86
CA PHE A 53 18.98 -8.37 -17.97
C PHE A 53 17.58 -7.91 -17.56
N PHE A 54 16.86 -7.29 -18.49
CA PHE A 54 15.42 -7.15 -18.42
C PHE A 54 14.76 -8.40 -18.99
N ALA A 55 13.99 -9.11 -18.17
CA ALA A 55 13.18 -10.25 -18.58
C ALA A 55 11.70 -9.86 -18.58
N TYR A 56 11.02 -10.09 -19.70
CA TYR A 56 9.59 -9.80 -19.84
C TYR A 56 8.81 -11.10 -19.81
N ILE A 57 7.88 -11.20 -18.85
CA ILE A 57 7.11 -12.42 -18.59
C ILE A 57 5.61 -12.12 -18.73
N ALA A 58 4.91 -12.98 -19.48
CA ALA A 58 3.46 -12.91 -19.65
C ALA A 58 2.78 -14.02 -18.82
N TYR A 59 1.76 -13.62 -18.06
CA TYR A 59 0.93 -14.47 -17.21
C TYR A 59 -0.50 -14.49 -17.73
N GLN A 60 -1.15 -15.65 -17.68
CA GLN A 60 -2.56 -15.75 -18.05
C GLN A 60 -3.44 -15.12 -16.96
N CYS A 61 -4.50 -14.42 -17.37
CA CYS A 61 -5.35 -13.67 -16.43
C CYS A 61 -6.02 -14.59 -15.39
N GLU A 62 -6.38 -15.82 -15.78
CA GLU A 62 -7.02 -16.83 -14.93
C GLU A 62 -6.12 -17.37 -13.80
N LEU A 63 -4.83 -17.02 -13.76
CA LEU A 63 -3.95 -17.40 -12.67
C LEU A 63 -4.22 -16.62 -11.38
N PHE A 64 -4.93 -15.49 -11.48
CA PHE A 64 -5.06 -14.53 -10.40
C PHE A 64 -6.49 -14.43 -9.90
N GLU A 65 -6.64 -14.59 -8.58
CA GLU A 65 -7.92 -14.37 -7.89
C GLU A 65 -8.38 -12.92 -8.06
N GLU A 66 -9.66 -12.75 -8.40
CA GLU A 66 -10.29 -11.46 -8.61
C GLU A 66 -10.23 -10.58 -7.35
N GLY A 67 -9.78 -9.33 -7.48
CA GLY A 67 -9.73 -8.38 -6.36
C GLY A 67 -8.68 -8.69 -5.27
N SER A 68 -7.77 -9.65 -5.48
CA SER A 68 -6.84 -10.13 -4.44
C SER A 68 -5.39 -9.74 -4.72
N LEU A 69 -4.93 -8.65 -4.11
CA LEU A 69 -3.52 -8.25 -4.18
C LEU A 69 -2.59 -9.26 -3.49
N ALA A 70 -3.09 -9.94 -2.44
CA ALA A 70 -2.37 -11.00 -1.74
C ALA A 70 -2.10 -12.18 -2.69
N ASN A 71 -3.09 -12.62 -3.47
CA ASN A 71 -2.90 -13.70 -4.43
C ASN A 71 -1.95 -13.29 -5.59
N LEU A 72 -2.14 -12.10 -6.17
CA LEU A 72 -1.23 -11.58 -7.20
C LEU A 72 0.23 -11.58 -6.73
N THR A 73 0.48 -11.06 -5.52
CA THR A 73 1.83 -10.96 -4.97
C THR A 73 2.41 -12.32 -4.55
N ALA A 74 1.57 -13.25 -4.10
CA ALA A 74 2.00 -14.63 -3.82
C ALA A 74 2.61 -15.31 -5.05
N SER A 75 2.05 -15.10 -6.24
CA SER A 75 2.61 -15.63 -7.49
C SER A 75 3.85 -14.86 -7.94
N ILE A 76 3.73 -13.53 -8.12
CA ILE A 76 4.75 -12.74 -8.81
C ILE A 76 6.03 -12.54 -7.97
N ILE A 77 5.90 -12.37 -6.66
CA ILE A 77 7.04 -12.08 -5.77
C ILE A 77 7.23 -13.12 -4.66
N GLY A 78 6.47 -14.22 -4.65
CA GLY A 78 6.47 -15.19 -3.55
C GLY A 78 7.83 -15.85 -3.32
N ASN A 79 8.31 -16.63 -4.30
CA ASN A 79 9.50 -17.48 -4.14
C ASN A 79 10.71 -17.03 -4.96
N VAL A 80 10.47 -16.39 -6.11
CA VAL A 80 11.47 -16.19 -7.18
C VAL A 80 12.67 -15.33 -6.78
N PHE A 81 12.51 -14.46 -5.77
CA PHE A 81 13.59 -13.61 -5.26
C PHE A 81 14.63 -14.37 -4.41
N GLY A 82 14.29 -15.58 -3.94
CA GLY A 82 15.19 -16.45 -3.17
C GLY A 82 15.96 -17.48 -4.00
N PHE A 83 15.84 -17.43 -5.34
CA PHE A 83 16.40 -18.47 -6.22
C PHE A 83 17.92 -18.46 -6.21
N LYS A 84 18.54 -19.59 -5.84
CA LYS A 84 20.01 -19.73 -5.80
C LYS A 84 20.69 -19.39 -7.13
N ALA A 85 20.03 -19.70 -8.26
CA ALA A 85 20.53 -19.46 -9.61
C ALA A 85 20.53 -17.97 -10.01
N VAL A 86 19.77 -17.12 -9.32
CA VAL A 86 19.65 -15.68 -9.59
C VAL A 86 20.31 -14.91 -8.45
N LYS A 87 21.34 -14.11 -8.75
CA LYS A 87 22.12 -13.41 -7.72
C LYS A 87 21.32 -12.27 -7.08
N ALA A 88 20.56 -11.56 -7.90
CA ALA A 88 19.67 -10.48 -7.50
C ALA A 88 18.51 -10.43 -8.51
N LEU A 89 17.31 -10.15 -8.02
CA LEU A 89 16.12 -9.98 -8.84
C LEU A 89 15.41 -8.70 -8.38
N ARG A 90 14.83 -7.97 -9.34
CA ARG A 90 14.02 -6.78 -9.08
C ARG A 90 12.83 -6.78 -10.02
N LEU A 91 11.64 -6.60 -9.45
CA LEU A 91 10.42 -6.32 -10.21
C LEU A 91 10.39 -4.82 -10.49
N GLU A 92 10.55 -4.42 -11.75
CA GLU A 92 10.63 -3.00 -12.14
C GLU A 92 9.25 -2.42 -12.51
N ASP A 93 8.43 -3.17 -13.23
CA ASP A 93 7.11 -2.71 -13.69
C ASP A 93 6.16 -3.90 -13.90
N MET A 94 4.85 -3.61 -13.89
CA MET A 94 3.79 -4.56 -14.20
C MET A 94 2.72 -3.91 -15.07
N ARG A 95 2.43 -4.52 -16.21
CA ARG A 95 1.23 -4.19 -16.99
C ARG A 95 0.04 -4.97 -16.46
N ILE A 96 -0.84 -4.31 -15.72
CA ILE A 96 -2.10 -4.91 -15.26
C ILE A 96 -3.19 -4.74 -16.33
N PRO A 97 -3.81 -5.81 -16.85
CA PRO A 97 -4.83 -5.70 -17.88
C PRO A 97 -6.13 -5.10 -17.34
N PHE A 98 -6.87 -4.38 -18.20
CA PHE A 98 -8.15 -3.76 -17.85
C PHE A 98 -9.16 -4.74 -17.23
N ALA A 99 -9.23 -5.97 -17.76
CA ALA A 99 -10.11 -7.01 -17.23
C ALA A 99 -9.83 -7.32 -15.75
N TYR A 100 -8.55 -7.41 -15.36
CA TYR A 100 -8.18 -7.63 -13.97
C TYR A 100 -8.36 -6.37 -13.12
N LEU A 101 -8.00 -5.19 -13.63
CA LEU A 101 -8.21 -3.91 -12.93
C LEU A 101 -9.69 -3.69 -12.55
N LYS A 102 -10.63 -4.13 -13.39
CA LYS A 102 -12.07 -4.01 -13.12
C LYS A 102 -12.59 -4.89 -11.99
N THR A 103 -11.78 -5.82 -11.49
CA THR A 103 -12.11 -6.62 -10.30
C THR A 103 -11.81 -5.90 -8.99
N PHE A 104 -11.04 -4.79 -9.05
CA PHE A 104 -10.69 -3.99 -7.88
C PHE A 104 -11.56 -2.74 -7.78
N GLN A 105 -11.80 -2.28 -6.55
CA GLN A 105 -12.50 -1.02 -6.29
C GLN A 105 -11.68 0.20 -6.76
N GLY A 106 -10.36 0.18 -6.55
CA GLY A 106 -9.51 1.36 -6.66
C GLY A 106 -9.66 2.31 -5.45
N PRO A 107 -9.19 3.58 -5.57
CA PRO A 107 -9.26 4.54 -4.48
C PRO A 107 -10.71 4.80 -4.02
N ALA A 108 -10.96 4.70 -2.71
CA ALA A 108 -12.31 4.83 -2.13
C ALA A 108 -12.97 6.22 -2.36
N THR A 109 -12.17 7.25 -2.64
CA THR A 109 -12.67 8.61 -2.93
C THR A 109 -11.98 9.17 -4.18
N GLY A 110 -10.65 9.08 -4.24
CA GLY A 110 -9.87 9.60 -5.36
C GLY A 110 -9.74 11.12 -5.35
N LEU A 111 -8.83 11.64 -6.19
CA LEU A 111 -8.39 13.04 -6.17
C LEU A 111 -9.53 14.04 -6.36
N ILE A 112 -10.46 13.76 -7.29
CA ILE A 112 -11.52 14.70 -7.67
C ILE A 112 -12.47 14.91 -6.49
N VAL A 113 -13.03 13.83 -5.96
CA VAL A 113 -14.00 13.89 -4.85
C VAL A 113 -13.33 14.34 -3.55
N GLU A 114 -12.05 14.03 -3.33
CA GLU A 114 -11.29 14.57 -2.19
C GLU A 114 -11.23 16.10 -2.24
N ARG A 115 -10.93 16.68 -3.42
CA ARG A 115 -10.91 18.14 -3.60
C ARG A 115 -12.28 18.78 -3.46
N GLU A 116 -13.32 18.13 -3.96
CA GLU A 116 -14.71 18.57 -3.80
C GLU A 116 -15.13 18.58 -2.33
N ARG A 117 -14.83 17.52 -1.56
CA ARG A 117 -15.13 17.44 -0.12
C ARG A 117 -14.35 18.46 0.70
N MET A 118 -13.13 18.79 0.29
CA MET A 118 -12.28 19.77 0.96
C MET A 118 -12.56 21.22 0.52
N ASP A 119 -13.27 21.41 -0.60
CA ASP A 119 -13.44 22.68 -1.30
C ASP A 119 -12.10 23.41 -1.57
N LYS A 120 -11.11 22.66 -2.08
CA LYS A 120 -9.72 23.13 -2.26
C LYS A 120 -9.18 22.81 -3.65
N PHE A 121 -9.05 23.86 -4.46
CA PHE A 121 -8.63 23.78 -5.87
C PHE A 121 -7.46 24.71 -6.20
N GLY A 122 -6.78 24.46 -7.32
CA GLY A 122 -5.74 25.35 -7.85
C GLY A 122 -4.40 25.35 -7.09
N ARG A 123 -4.29 24.61 -5.97
CA ARG A 123 -3.03 24.45 -5.21
C ARG A 123 -2.85 23.04 -4.64
N PRO A 124 -1.60 22.66 -4.29
CA PRO A 124 -1.34 21.50 -3.45
C PRO A 124 -2.02 21.63 -2.08
N LEU A 125 -2.39 20.49 -1.50
CA LEU A 125 -2.81 20.41 -0.10
C LEU A 125 -1.57 20.43 0.80
N LEU A 126 -1.62 21.19 1.88
CA LEU A 126 -0.53 21.36 2.85
C LEU A 126 -0.80 20.53 4.10
N GLY A 127 0.19 19.73 4.50
CA GLY A 127 0.11 18.84 5.66
C GLY A 127 1.36 18.89 6.53
N ALA A 128 1.21 18.58 7.82
CA ALA A 128 2.34 18.40 8.73
C ALA A 128 2.15 17.22 9.69
N THR A 129 3.23 16.48 9.95
CA THR A 129 3.27 15.46 11.00
C THR A 129 3.50 16.12 12.34
N VAL A 130 2.68 15.80 13.35
CA VAL A 130 2.88 16.28 14.72
C VAL A 130 4.23 15.79 15.27
N LYS A 131 4.94 16.66 15.99
CA LYS A 131 6.25 16.36 16.61
C LYS A 131 6.28 16.73 18.10
N PRO A 132 7.14 16.09 18.93
CA PRO A 132 8.04 14.98 18.60
C PRO A 132 7.27 13.71 18.18
N LYS A 133 7.95 12.75 17.52
CA LYS A 133 7.28 11.54 16.98
C LYS A 133 6.46 10.83 18.06
N LEU A 134 7.03 10.66 19.25
CA LEU A 134 6.43 9.96 20.39
C LEU A 134 6.52 10.81 21.66
N GLY A 135 5.64 10.54 22.64
CA GLY A 135 5.73 11.09 23.99
C GLY A 135 4.81 12.26 24.32
N LEU A 136 4.09 12.83 23.34
CA LEU A 136 3.02 13.78 23.62
C LEU A 136 1.78 13.08 24.21
N SER A 137 1.13 13.73 25.17
CA SER A 137 -0.21 13.33 25.64
C SER A 137 -1.29 13.71 24.63
N GLY A 138 -2.48 13.09 24.71
CA GLY A 138 -3.60 13.38 23.81
C GLY A 138 -3.99 14.87 23.77
N LYS A 139 -4.01 15.53 24.93
CA LYS A 139 -4.31 16.96 25.05
C LYS A 139 -3.29 17.83 24.32
N ASN A 140 -1.99 17.55 24.51
CA ASN A 140 -0.94 18.30 23.83
C ASN A 140 -0.91 18.00 22.33
N TYR A 141 -1.26 16.78 21.93
CA TYR A 141 -1.45 16.41 20.53
C TYR A 141 -2.52 17.29 19.85
N GLY A 142 -3.71 17.37 20.45
CA GLY A 142 -4.80 18.22 19.97
C GLY A 142 -4.43 19.70 19.92
N ARG A 143 -3.61 20.18 20.87
CA ARG A 143 -3.08 21.55 20.85
C ARG A 143 -2.22 21.80 19.60
N VAL A 144 -1.28 20.91 19.28
CA VAL A 144 -0.44 21.05 18.08
C VAL A 144 -1.28 21.00 16.81
N VAL A 145 -2.27 20.10 16.74
CA VAL A 145 -3.23 20.03 15.63
C VAL A 145 -3.97 21.35 15.45
N TYR A 146 -4.51 21.92 16.53
CA TYR A 146 -5.21 23.20 16.47
C TYR A 146 -4.31 24.34 15.95
N GLU A 147 -3.11 24.51 16.52
CA GLU A 147 -2.22 25.62 16.13
C GLU A 147 -1.78 25.50 14.67
N GLY A 148 -1.45 24.29 14.21
CA GLY A 148 -1.02 24.07 12.82
C GLY A 148 -2.15 24.31 11.80
N LEU A 149 -3.35 23.82 12.07
CA LEU A 149 -4.50 24.02 11.17
C LEU A 149 -4.96 25.48 11.14
N ARG A 150 -5.00 26.14 12.30
CA ARG A 150 -5.32 27.58 12.40
C ARG A 150 -4.27 28.43 11.68
N GLY A 151 -3.01 27.99 11.69
CA GLY A 151 -1.90 28.65 10.98
C GLY A 151 -1.95 28.53 9.45
N GLY A 152 -2.88 27.77 8.88
CA GLY A 152 -3.09 27.69 7.43
C GLY A 152 -2.85 26.32 6.80
N LEU A 153 -2.47 25.30 7.57
CA LEU A 153 -2.40 23.93 7.04
C LEU A 153 -3.80 23.39 6.73
N ASP A 154 -3.90 22.52 5.73
CA ASP A 154 -5.15 21.81 5.42
C ASP A 154 -5.32 20.60 6.34
N PHE A 155 -4.19 19.92 6.60
CA PHE A 155 -4.12 18.74 7.42
C PHE A 155 -2.98 18.78 8.44
N LEU A 156 -3.18 18.11 9.56
CA LEU A 156 -2.08 17.48 10.29
C LEU A 156 -2.18 15.96 10.17
N LYS A 157 -1.22 15.25 10.76
CA LYS A 157 -1.30 13.80 10.85
C LYS A 157 -0.64 13.27 12.10
N ASP A 158 -1.16 12.13 12.54
CA ASP A 158 -0.44 11.25 13.44
C ASP A 158 0.91 10.86 12.80
N ASP A 159 1.94 10.65 13.62
CA ASP A 159 3.18 10.00 13.15
C ASP A 159 2.91 8.51 12.90
N GLU A 160 3.62 7.86 11.97
CA GLU A 160 3.35 6.45 11.61
C GLU A 160 3.47 5.50 12.79
N ASN A 161 4.33 5.84 13.76
CA ASN A 161 4.51 5.05 14.97
C ASN A 161 3.64 5.52 16.15
N ILE A 162 2.67 6.42 15.95
CA ILE A 162 1.64 6.77 16.93
C ILE A 162 0.41 5.90 16.69
N ASN A 163 0.21 4.89 17.53
CA ASN A 163 -0.97 4.02 17.48
C ASN A 163 -1.76 4.18 18.78
N SER A 164 -1.39 3.43 19.82
CA SER A 164 -1.94 3.55 21.17
C SER A 164 -0.91 3.08 22.20
N GLN A 165 -0.25 4.04 22.85
CA GLN A 165 0.86 3.78 23.76
C GLN A 165 0.51 4.15 25.20
N PRO A 166 1.31 3.72 26.20
CA PRO A 166 1.10 4.11 27.59
C PRO A 166 1.05 5.63 27.81
N PHE A 167 1.81 6.42 27.04
CA PHE A 167 1.83 7.89 27.16
C PHE A 167 0.62 8.58 26.52
N MET A 168 -0.13 7.89 25.65
CA MET A 168 -1.30 8.43 24.96
C MET A 168 -2.14 7.30 24.36
N ARG A 169 -3.33 7.08 24.93
CA ARG A 169 -4.30 6.14 24.36
C ARG A 169 -5.02 6.77 23.17
N TRP A 170 -5.33 5.96 22.16
CA TRP A 170 -5.84 6.47 20.89
C TRP A 170 -7.17 7.23 21.00
N ARG A 171 -8.08 6.80 21.89
CA ARG A 171 -9.38 7.47 22.10
C ARG A 171 -9.21 8.91 22.59
N GLU A 172 -8.29 9.11 23.53
CA GLU A 172 -7.95 10.45 24.04
C GLU A 172 -7.43 11.34 22.90
N ARG A 173 -6.49 10.81 22.11
CA ARG A 173 -5.93 11.52 20.96
C ARG A 173 -7.01 11.93 19.97
N PHE A 174 -7.89 11.02 19.57
CA PHE A 174 -8.93 11.27 18.57
C PHE A 174 -9.86 12.40 19.02
N LEU A 175 -10.32 12.37 20.27
CA LEU A 175 -11.20 13.40 20.81
C LEU A 175 -10.53 14.78 20.86
N TYR A 176 -9.32 14.89 21.41
CA TYR A 176 -8.61 16.17 21.47
C TYR A 176 -8.20 16.68 20.07
N CYS A 177 -7.89 15.80 19.13
CA CYS A 177 -7.63 16.19 17.74
C CYS A 177 -8.89 16.75 17.08
N MET A 178 -10.04 16.09 17.25
CA MET A 178 -11.29 16.58 16.67
C MET A 178 -11.77 17.89 17.31
N GLU A 179 -11.50 18.13 18.60
CA GLU A 179 -11.69 19.46 19.17
C GLU A 179 -10.81 20.49 18.45
N GLY A 180 -9.52 20.19 18.25
CA GLY A 180 -8.59 21.07 17.55
C GLY A 180 -8.98 21.35 16.09
N VAL A 181 -9.41 20.33 15.35
CA VAL A 181 -9.91 20.43 13.97
C VAL A 181 -11.13 21.35 13.89
N ASN A 182 -12.16 21.11 14.72
CA ASN A 182 -13.38 21.90 14.70
C ASN A 182 -13.13 23.35 15.10
N ARG A 183 -12.25 23.59 16.09
CA ARG A 183 -11.85 24.95 16.49
C ARG A 183 -11.12 25.69 15.37
N ALA A 184 -10.22 25.01 14.65
CA ALA A 184 -9.51 25.61 13.53
C ALA A 184 -10.44 25.88 12.34
N SER A 185 -11.34 24.94 12.04
CA SER A 185 -12.37 25.13 11.00
C SER A 185 -13.26 26.34 11.32
N ALA A 186 -13.80 26.43 12.54
CA ALA A 186 -14.60 27.59 12.96
C ALA A 186 -13.83 28.92 12.93
N ALA A 187 -12.51 28.90 13.19
CA ALA A 187 -11.67 30.10 13.18
C ALA A 187 -11.26 30.57 11.77
N THR A 188 -11.31 29.69 10.77
CA THR A 188 -10.79 29.97 9.42
C THR A 188 -11.86 29.96 8.34
N GLY A 189 -13.01 29.33 8.61
CA GLY A 189 -14.06 29.10 7.60
C GLY A 189 -13.71 27.99 6.60
N GLU A 190 -12.61 27.27 6.79
CA GLU A 190 -12.19 26.19 5.89
C GLU A 190 -12.51 24.81 6.45
N VAL A 191 -12.68 23.84 5.56
CA VAL A 191 -12.61 22.41 5.91
C VAL A 191 -11.17 22.06 6.29
N LYS A 192 -11.02 21.42 7.44
CA LYS A 192 -9.75 20.98 8.03
C LYS A 192 -9.82 19.51 8.43
N GLY A 193 -8.66 18.86 8.57
CA GLY A 193 -8.60 17.50 9.10
C GLY A 193 -7.30 17.16 9.79
N SER A 194 -7.24 16.01 10.44
CA SER A 194 -5.99 15.40 10.87
C SER A 194 -6.05 13.91 10.57
N TYR A 195 -5.01 13.34 9.95
CA TYR A 195 -5.00 11.90 9.65
C TYR A 195 -4.88 11.11 10.96
N LEU A 196 -6.02 10.61 11.45
CA LEU A 196 -6.10 9.80 12.66
C LEU A 196 -5.63 8.37 12.35
N ASN A 197 -4.56 7.91 13.00
CA ASN A 197 -3.94 6.62 12.70
C ASN A 197 -4.76 5.46 13.27
N ALA A 198 -5.34 4.67 12.35
CA ALA A 198 -6.15 3.49 12.65
C ALA A 198 -5.32 2.20 12.78
N THR A 199 -4.04 2.20 12.41
CA THR A 199 -3.15 1.03 12.48
C THR A 199 -3.17 0.38 13.86
N ALA A 200 -3.42 -0.93 13.90
CA ALA A 200 -3.54 -1.72 15.12
C ALA A 200 -2.97 -3.12 14.94
N GLY A 201 -2.90 -3.89 16.04
CA GLY A 201 -2.39 -5.26 16.02
C GLY A 201 -3.36 -6.31 15.48
N SER A 202 -4.64 -5.96 15.29
CA SER A 202 -5.65 -6.85 14.70
C SER A 202 -6.66 -6.06 13.87
N MET A 203 -7.40 -6.75 12.99
CA MET A 203 -8.44 -6.13 12.17
C MET A 203 -9.59 -5.58 13.02
N GLU A 204 -9.97 -6.26 14.10
CA GLU A 204 -11.06 -5.83 14.99
C GLU A 204 -10.74 -4.50 15.66
N GLU A 205 -9.51 -4.34 16.14
CA GLU A 205 -9.07 -3.08 16.76
C GLU A 205 -8.92 -1.97 15.71
N MET A 206 -8.49 -2.30 14.49
CA MET A 206 -8.42 -1.33 13.38
C MET A 206 -9.82 -0.84 12.98
N TYR A 207 -10.79 -1.75 12.82
CA TYR A 207 -12.19 -1.40 12.59
C TYR A 207 -12.77 -0.57 13.74
N THR A 208 -12.44 -0.93 14.99
CA THR A 208 -12.87 -0.16 16.17
C THR A 208 -12.39 1.29 16.11
N ARG A 209 -11.16 1.52 15.67
CA ARG A 209 -10.60 2.88 15.52
C ARG A 209 -11.20 3.62 14.33
N ALA A 210 -11.35 2.96 13.19
CA ALA A 210 -11.93 3.56 11.99
C ALA A 210 -13.40 3.97 12.22
N GLU A 211 -14.21 3.11 12.83
CA GLU A 211 -15.59 3.42 13.19
C GLU A 211 -15.67 4.54 14.23
N TYR A 212 -14.76 4.57 15.20
CA TYR A 212 -14.71 5.69 16.15
C TYR A 212 -14.36 7.01 15.46
N ALA A 213 -13.38 7.03 14.55
CA ALA A 213 -13.02 8.21 13.76
C ALA A 213 -14.21 8.74 12.95
N LYS A 214 -15.00 7.83 12.36
CA LYS A 214 -16.25 8.16 11.67
C LYS A 214 -17.31 8.72 12.62
N GLN A 215 -17.50 8.11 13.79
CA GLN A 215 -18.46 8.57 14.80
C GLN A 215 -18.15 9.99 15.30
N VAL A 216 -16.88 10.35 15.45
CA VAL A 216 -16.46 11.70 15.86
C VAL A 216 -16.39 12.70 14.70
N GLY A 217 -16.78 12.29 13.48
CA GLY A 217 -16.88 13.17 12.32
C GLY A 217 -15.54 13.52 11.66
N SER A 218 -14.50 12.68 11.79
CA SER A 218 -13.26 12.90 11.04
C SER A 218 -13.49 12.73 9.55
N ILE A 219 -12.90 13.62 8.74
CA ILE A 219 -12.93 13.53 7.27
C ILE A 219 -11.93 12.51 6.72
N ILE A 220 -10.95 12.08 7.54
CA ILE A 220 -9.83 11.27 7.08
C ILE A 220 -9.19 10.46 8.22
N VAL A 221 -8.68 9.28 7.85
CA VAL A 221 -7.86 8.40 8.69
C VAL A 221 -6.58 8.04 7.93
N MET A 222 -5.57 7.54 8.64
CA MET A 222 -4.40 6.92 8.00
C MET A 222 -4.19 5.48 8.49
N ILE A 223 -3.50 4.72 7.66
CA ILE A 223 -3.04 3.36 7.91
C ILE A 223 -1.57 3.26 7.48
N ASP A 224 -0.83 2.34 8.07
CA ASP A 224 0.58 2.11 7.77
C ASP A 224 0.73 0.87 6.89
N LEU A 225 1.59 0.91 5.87
CA LEU A 225 1.79 -0.21 4.92
C LEU A 225 2.12 -1.54 5.60
N VAL A 226 2.73 -1.50 6.78
CA VAL A 226 3.14 -2.68 7.57
C VAL A 226 1.98 -3.56 8.03
N ILE A 227 0.72 -3.09 7.96
CA ILE A 227 -0.45 -3.92 8.29
C ILE A 227 -0.73 -5.02 7.26
N GLY A 228 -0.16 -4.90 6.05
CA GLY A 228 -0.27 -5.90 4.98
C GLY A 228 -1.49 -5.72 4.07
N TYR A 229 -1.42 -6.30 2.87
CA TYR A 229 -2.37 -6.05 1.77
C TYR A 229 -3.79 -6.54 2.04
N THR A 230 -4.00 -7.51 2.91
CA THR A 230 -5.34 -7.98 3.29
C THR A 230 -6.05 -7.00 4.22
N ALA A 231 -5.28 -6.22 5.00
CA ALA A 231 -5.81 -5.25 5.93
C ALA A 231 -6.03 -3.86 5.30
N ILE A 232 -5.18 -3.49 4.32
CA ILE A 232 -5.32 -2.28 3.48
C ILE A 232 -6.58 -2.39 2.62
#